data_AF-A0A968XHM9-F1
#
_entry.id   AF-A0A968XHM9-F1
#
_cell.length_a   1.000
_cell.length_b   1.000
_cell.length_c   1.000
_cell.angle_alpha   90.00
_cell.angle_beta   90.00
_cell.angle_gamma   90.00
#
_symmetry.space_group_name_H-M   'P 1'
#
loop_
_entity.id
_entity.type
_entity.pdbx_description
1 polymer ?
#
loop_
_entity_poly.entity_id
_entity_poly.type
_entity_poly.pdbx_seq_one_letter_code
_entity_poly.pdbx_strand_id
1 'polypeptide(L)'
;MKTSKKLVIAAVLVGTASAAYAASHSFSSASNAVNQGDEVDKNGNRVFWTVYARDWNSQSVTVNDIARKDVSMDWDLKDMDSADYVGGGGWQNVSTPNTLYYDLFDWTTSGGKGTFGAYGWSCGVPAGNLNVEYYVVEAAFGGWTPPTNAGEYTLTKVRKNNKDLVVKTNNGDYQIYQSGQINNQPSYCQSGNTKPAFKQVWAVRTSNKYVRASQTNPGRGTIDFKVLKEVMDDYGYFNANSAYLVIGAEGFKKSKGHIRLRVGKT
;
A
#
# COMPACT_ATOMS: atom_id res chain seq x y z
N MET A 1 57.08 44.08 24.20
CA MET A 1 56.50 42.74 23.98
C MET A 1 54.98 42.88 23.87
N LYS A 2 54.40 42.72 22.67
CA LYS A 2 52.95 42.75 22.45
C LYS A 2 52.45 41.30 22.34
N THR A 3 51.66 40.84 23.30
CA THR A 3 50.99 39.53 23.26
C THR A 3 49.69 39.64 22.48
N SER A 4 49.70 39.16 21.25
CA SER A 4 48.50 39.04 20.41
C SER A 4 47.61 37.92 20.95
N LYS A 5 46.48 38.27 21.60
CA LYS A 5 45.43 37.30 21.94
C LYS A 5 44.67 36.96 20.66
N LYS A 6 44.78 35.72 20.19
CA LYS A 6 43.91 35.17 19.13
C LYS A 6 42.51 34.97 19.72
N LEU A 7 41.53 35.67 19.17
CA LEU A 7 40.12 35.45 19.43
C LEU A 7 39.70 34.19 18.66
N VAL A 8 39.41 33.09 19.38
CA VAL A 8 38.77 31.91 18.80
C VAL A 8 37.27 32.15 18.87
N ILE A 9 36.66 32.49 17.74
CA ILE A 9 35.20 32.49 17.60
C ILE A 9 34.78 31.04 17.43
N ALA A 10 34.35 30.39 18.51
CA ALA A 10 33.59 29.15 18.41
C ALA A 10 32.24 29.50 17.79
N ALA A 11 32.08 29.21 16.49
CA ALA A 11 30.77 29.22 15.86
C ALA A 11 29.95 28.10 16.50
N VAL A 12 29.14 28.44 17.51
CA VAL A 12 28.07 27.58 17.97
C VAL A 12 27.06 27.53 16.82
N LEU A 13 27.17 26.49 15.99
CA LEU A 13 26.07 26.07 15.12
C LEU A 13 24.93 25.67 16.04
N VAL A 14 24.10 26.63 16.40
CA VAL A 14 22.75 26.37 16.89
C VAL A 14 21.97 25.90 15.66
N GLY A 15 22.21 24.65 15.28
CA GLY A 15 21.32 23.94 14.38
C GLY A 15 20.00 23.88 15.10
N THR A 16 19.08 24.80 14.79
CA THR A 16 17.68 24.63 15.11
C THR A 16 17.28 23.33 14.45
N ALA A 17 17.27 22.25 15.24
CA ALA A 17 16.61 21.02 14.86
C ALA A 17 15.16 21.42 14.63
N SER A 18 14.81 21.70 13.37
CA SER A 18 13.42 21.91 12.99
C SER A 18 12.75 20.58 13.28
N ALA A 19 12.02 20.51 14.39
CA ALA A 19 11.19 19.37 14.72
C ALA A 19 10.42 19.01 13.46
N ALA A 20 10.68 17.83 12.89
CA ALA A 20 9.82 17.31 11.85
C ALA A 20 8.45 17.19 12.50
N TYR A 21 7.46 17.89 11.96
CA TYR A 21 6.08 17.73 12.38
C TYR A 21 5.68 16.30 12.02
N ALA A 22 5.73 15.41 13.00
CA ALA A 22 5.17 14.08 12.91
C ALA A 22 3.68 14.23 13.23
N ALA A 23 2.84 14.26 12.20
CA ALA A 23 1.42 14.08 12.41
C ALA A 23 1.18 12.59 12.75
N SER A 24 0.70 12.33 13.97
CA SER A 24 0.21 11.01 14.37
C SER A 24 -1.31 11.05 14.37
N HIS A 25 -1.94 10.16 13.60
CA HIS A 25 -3.40 10.04 13.57
C HIS A 25 -3.80 8.72 14.21
N SER A 26 -4.42 8.81 15.39
CA SER A 26 -5.06 7.69 16.05
C SER A 26 -6.56 7.77 15.81
N PHE A 27 -7.13 6.75 15.16
CA PHE A 27 -8.55 6.70 14.87
C PHE A 27 -9.25 5.78 15.86
N SER A 28 -10.24 6.34 16.56
CA SER A 28 -11.20 5.58 17.37
C SER A 28 -12.60 5.90 16.88
N SER A 29 -13.07 5.22 15.83
CA SER A 29 -14.47 5.34 15.42
C SER A 29 -15.03 4.01 14.93
N ALA A 30 -16.34 3.87 15.10
CA ALA A 30 -17.15 2.70 14.86
C ALA A 30 -17.03 2.08 13.45
N SER A 31 -17.17 0.74 13.40
CA SER A 31 -17.43 -0.16 12.26
C SER A 31 -17.10 0.34 10.84
N ASN A 32 -16.10 -0.29 10.20
CA ASN A 32 -15.69 -0.11 8.80
C ASN A 32 -15.36 1.35 8.44
N ALA A 33 -14.31 1.92 9.02
CA ALA A 33 -13.86 3.25 8.64
C ALA A 33 -12.84 3.17 7.49
N VAL A 34 -12.94 4.08 6.53
CA VAL A 34 -11.83 4.46 5.66
C VAL A 34 -11.30 5.77 6.23
N ASN A 35 -10.09 5.77 6.76
CA ASN A 35 -9.40 6.98 7.17
C ASN A 35 -8.37 7.31 6.10
N GLN A 36 -8.49 8.50 5.54
CA GLN A 36 -7.61 9.00 4.49
C GLN A 36 -7.20 10.42 4.81
N GLY A 37 -6.02 10.79 4.38
CA GLY A 37 -5.54 12.16 4.50
C GLY A 37 -4.55 12.50 3.41
N ASP A 38 -4.39 13.80 3.24
CA ASP A 38 -3.52 14.38 2.25
C ASP A 38 -2.63 15.40 2.96
N GLU A 39 -1.37 15.01 3.20
CA GLU A 39 -0.44 15.84 3.96
C GLU A 39 0.58 16.49 3.04
N VAL A 40 0.83 17.77 3.29
CA VAL A 40 1.83 18.55 2.56
C VAL A 40 3.03 18.74 3.48
N ASP A 41 4.18 18.17 3.11
CA ASP A 41 5.41 18.42 3.86
C ASP A 41 5.84 19.90 3.74
N LYS A 42 6.79 20.31 4.58
CA LYS A 42 7.31 21.69 4.60
C LYS A 42 7.93 22.18 3.28
N ASN A 43 8.17 21.27 2.32
CA ASN A 43 8.70 21.59 0.99
C ASN A 43 7.59 21.59 -0.07
N GLY A 44 6.31 21.50 0.32
CA GLY A 44 5.18 21.44 -0.60
C GLY A 44 4.91 20.06 -1.18
N ASN A 45 5.61 19.00 -0.74
CA ASN A 45 5.37 17.65 -1.25
C ASN A 45 4.13 17.06 -0.61
N ARG A 46 3.15 16.74 -1.46
CA ARG A 46 1.89 16.12 -1.07
C ARG A 46 2.02 14.59 -0.98
N VAL A 47 1.52 14.01 0.10
CA VAL A 47 1.49 12.57 0.37
C VAL A 47 0.08 12.19 0.74
N PHE A 48 -0.54 11.38 -0.12
CA PHE A 48 -1.79 10.73 0.21
C PHE A 48 -1.50 9.50 1.06
N TRP A 49 -2.31 9.28 2.09
CA TRP A 49 -2.32 8.03 2.83
C TRP A 49 -3.75 7.55 2.98
N THR A 50 -3.91 6.23 3.02
CA THR A 50 -5.20 5.60 3.26
C THR A 50 -5.03 4.43 4.20
N VAL A 51 -6.02 4.23 5.05
CA VAL A 51 -6.19 3.06 5.88
C VAL A 51 -7.66 2.66 5.85
N TYR A 52 -7.90 1.40 5.57
CA TYR A 52 -9.18 0.75 5.78
C TYR A 52 -8.99 -0.39 6.78
N ALA A 53 -9.92 -0.51 7.73
CA ALA A 53 -10.01 -1.69 8.57
C ALA A 53 -11.48 -2.10 8.75
N ARG A 54 -11.74 -3.39 8.55
CA ARG A 54 -13.06 -4.00 8.79
C ARG A 54 -13.20 -4.27 10.28
N ASP A 55 -14.34 -3.94 10.90
CA ASP A 55 -14.60 -4.21 12.34
C ASP A 55 -13.61 -3.52 13.32
N TRP A 56 -13.36 -2.22 13.10
CA TRP A 56 -12.42 -1.37 13.85
C TRP A 56 -12.54 -1.46 15.39
N ASN A 57 -13.73 -1.76 15.94
CA ASN A 57 -13.97 -1.80 17.39
C ASN A 57 -13.20 -2.92 18.12
N SER A 58 -12.70 -3.94 17.42
CA SER A 58 -11.88 -5.01 18.00
C SER A 58 -10.39 -4.88 17.68
N GLN A 59 -9.97 -3.80 17.01
CA GLN A 59 -8.65 -3.67 16.38
C GLN A 59 -7.99 -2.36 16.76
N SER A 60 -6.66 -2.29 16.69
CA SER A 60 -5.94 -1.01 16.78
C SER A 60 -5.09 -0.82 15.55
N VAL A 61 -5.41 0.19 14.74
CA VAL A 61 -4.61 0.63 13.60
C VAL A 61 -4.22 2.08 13.81
N THR A 62 -2.92 2.37 13.74
CA THR A 62 -2.37 3.71 13.93
C THR A 62 -1.55 4.10 12.72
N VAL A 63 -1.77 5.31 12.20
CA VAL A 63 -0.89 5.90 11.17
C VAL A 63 0.01 6.92 11.85
N ASN A 64 1.30 6.69 11.74
CA ASN A 64 2.36 7.47 12.37
C ASN A 64 3.24 8.13 11.29
N ASP A 65 3.90 9.23 11.67
CA ASP A 65 5.03 9.83 10.96
C ASP A 65 4.80 10.13 9.46
N ILE A 66 3.75 10.89 9.17
CA ILE A 66 3.44 11.31 7.79
C ILE A 66 4.29 12.54 7.44
N ALA A 67 5.56 12.33 7.13
CA ALA A 67 6.46 13.42 6.76
C ALA A 67 7.39 13.02 5.62
N ARG A 68 7.55 13.88 4.61
CA ARG A 68 8.51 13.68 3.50
C ARG A 68 8.30 12.38 2.70
N LYS A 69 7.04 11.99 2.48
CA LYS A 69 6.64 10.71 1.86
C LYS A 69 6.96 9.48 2.70
N ASP A 70 7.38 9.66 3.95
CA ASP A 70 7.43 8.59 4.93
C ASP A 70 6.03 8.36 5.44
N VAL A 71 5.65 7.10 5.55
CA VAL A 71 4.41 6.67 6.20
C VAL A 71 4.77 5.48 7.08
N SER A 72 4.35 5.57 8.34
CA SER A 72 4.44 4.48 9.30
C SER A 72 3.04 4.02 9.66
N MET A 73 2.84 2.71 9.78
CA MET A 73 1.56 2.14 10.17
C MET A 73 1.77 0.98 11.12
N ASP A 74 1.02 0.97 12.20
CA ASP A 74 0.97 -0.09 13.19
C ASP A 74 -0.42 -0.70 13.19
N TRP A 75 -0.52 -2.03 13.20
CA TRP A 75 -1.80 -2.73 13.31
C TRP A 75 -1.74 -3.88 14.29
N ASP A 76 -2.85 -4.11 14.98
CA ASP A 76 -3.08 -5.25 15.88
C ASP A 76 -4.54 -5.69 15.70
N LEU A 77 -4.74 -6.72 14.88
CA LEU A 77 -6.05 -7.30 14.58
C LEU A 77 -6.31 -8.45 15.55
N LYS A 78 -7.45 -8.42 16.25
CA LYS A 78 -7.74 -9.38 17.33
C LYS A 78 -8.74 -10.47 16.94
N ASP A 79 -9.51 -10.26 15.88
CA ASP A 79 -10.53 -11.21 15.40
C ASP A 79 -9.95 -12.26 14.44
N MET A 80 -10.39 -13.51 14.54
CA MET A 80 -9.93 -14.65 13.73
C MET A 80 -10.69 -14.82 12.41
N ASP A 81 -11.89 -14.25 12.31
CA ASP A 81 -12.87 -14.67 11.32
C ASP A 81 -13.09 -13.64 10.22
N SER A 82 -13.14 -12.34 10.56
CA SER A 82 -13.46 -11.26 9.60
C SER A 82 -12.45 -10.11 9.56
N ALA A 83 -11.52 -10.00 10.51
CA ALA A 83 -10.62 -8.86 10.59
C ALA A 83 -9.75 -8.72 9.33
N ASP A 84 -9.75 -7.52 8.77
CA ASP A 84 -9.00 -7.15 7.58
C ASP A 84 -8.56 -5.70 7.70
N TYR A 85 -7.31 -5.45 7.31
CA TYR A 85 -6.68 -4.14 7.29
C TYR A 85 -5.95 -3.99 5.96
N VAL A 86 -6.10 -2.84 5.31
CA VAL A 86 -5.22 -2.41 4.22
C VAL A 86 -4.85 -0.95 4.40
N GLY A 87 -3.57 -0.64 4.28
CA GLY A 87 -3.09 0.73 4.42
C GLY A 87 -1.75 0.97 3.75
N GLY A 88 -1.54 2.20 3.29
CA GLY A 88 -0.28 2.61 2.69
C GLY A 88 -0.16 4.12 2.44
N GLY A 89 1.01 4.51 1.97
CA GLY A 89 1.32 5.86 1.50
C GLY A 89 1.44 5.93 -0.02
N GLY A 90 1.07 7.06 -0.63
CA GLY A 90 1.11 7.23 -2.08
C GLY A 90 0.44 8.51 -2.57
N TRP A 91 -0.45 8.36 -3.56
CA TRP A 91 -1.04 9.46 -4.33
C TRP A 91 -2.53 9.22 -4.59
N GLN A 92 -3.29 10.31 -4.62
CA GLN A 92 -4.70 10.33 -5.03
C GLN A 92 -4.84 10.91 -6.44
N ASN A 93 -5.86 10.49 -7.18
CA ASN A 93 -6.20 10.97 -8.54
C ASN A 93 -4.98 11.01 -9.46
N VAL A 94 -4.24 9.90 -9.50
CA VAL A 94 -2.91 9.84 -10.08
C VAL A 94 -2.95 9.13 -11.41
N SER A 95 -2.28 9.72 -12.42
CA SER A 95 -1.99 9.00 -13.65
C SER A 95 -1.11 7.80 -13.32
N THR A 96 -1.42 6.63 -13.87
CA THR A 96 -0.66 5.42 -13.56
C THR A 96 0.83 5.62 -13.88
N PRO A 97 1.73 5.50 -12.88
CA PRO A 97 3.16 5.70 -13.11
C PRO A 97 3.77 4.51 -13.84
N ASN A 98 4.93 4.70 -14.46
CA ASN A 98 5.69 3.57 -15.04
C ASN A 98 6.31 2.73 -13.92
N THR A 99 6.83 3.41 -12.90
CA THR A 99 7.54 2.76 -11.80
C THR A 99 7.21 3.43 -10.48
N LEU A 100 6.94 2.60 -9.47
CA LEU A 100 6.89 3.00 -8.09
C LEU A 100 8.20 2.64 -7.40
N TYR A 101 8.63 3.48 -6.46
CA TYR A 101 9.80 3.29 -5.63
C TYR A 101 9.37 3.28 -4.18
N TYR A 102 10.06 2.47 -3.39
CA TYR A 102 9.95 2.58 -1.94
C TYR A 102 11.29 2.35 -1.26
N ASP A 103 11.53 3.08 -0.18
CA ASP A 103 12.56 2.73 0.81
C ASP A 103 11.83 2.13 2.00
N LEU A 104 11.97 0.82 2.23
CA LEU A 104 11.36 0.16 3.37
C LEU A 104 12.34 0.23 4.54
N PHE A 105 11.99 1.00 5.56
CA PHE A 105 12.82 1.21 6.75
C PHE A 105 12.63 0.10 7.75
N ASP A 106 11.39 -0.26 8.06
CA ASP A 106 11.09 -1.30 9.02
C ASP A 106 9.82 -2.04 8.61
N TRP A 107 9.80 -3.35 8.78
CA TRP A 107 8.62 -4.18 8.61
C TRP A 107 8.62 -5.27 9.65
N THR A 108 7.49 -5.43 10.34
CA THR A 108 7.21 -6.60 11.16
C THR A 108 5.79 -7.08 10.91
N THR A 109 5.62 -8.39 10.88
CA THR A 109 4.34 -9.05 10.90
C THR A 109 4.45 -10.30 11.77
N SER A 110 3.44 -10.57 12.56
CA SER A 110 3.35 -11.73 13.44
C SER A 110 1.90 -12.11 13.59
N GLY A 111 1.62 -13.42 13.62
CA GLY A 111 0.26 -13.93 13.57
C GLY A 111 -0.44 -13.62 12.24
N GLY A 112 -1.50 -14.37 11.95
CA GLY A 112 -2.36 -14.13 10.80
C GLY A 112 -1.65 -14.24 9.44
N LYS A 113 -2.24 -13.60 8.43
CA LYS A 113 -1.78 -13.55 7.05
C LYS A 113 -1.63 -12.10 6.62
N GLY A 114 -0.83 -11.81 5.59
CA GLY A 114 -0.74 -10.45 5.08
C GLY A 114 0.04 -10.33 3.78
N THR A 115 -0.07 -9.17 3.14
CA THR A 115 0.71 -8.80 1.95
C THR A 115 1.48 -7.51 2.18
N PHE A 116 2.56 -7.36 1.42
CA PHE A 116 3.23 -6.09 1.20
C PHE A 116 3.33 -5.84 -0.32
N GLY A 117 3.06 -4.61 -0.75
CA GLY A 117 3.09 -4.27 -2.16
C GLY A 117 2.38 -2.97 -2.50
N ALA A 118 2.06 -2.82 -3.79
CA ALA A 118 1.24 -1.71 -4.27
C ALA A 118 -0.24 -2.09 -4.28
N TYR A 119 -1.10 -1.13 -3.97
CA TYR A 119 -2.54 -1.28 -3.86
C TYR A 119 -3.24 -0.02 -4.39
N GLY A 120 -4.39 -0.19 -5.04
CA GLY A 120 -5.18 0.96 -5.48
C GLY A 120 -6.50 0.61 -6.14
N TRP A 121 -7.22 1.66 -6.54
CA TRP A 121 -8.52 1.57 -7.19
C TRP A 121 -8.57 2.41 -8.46
N SER A 122 -9.32 1.92 -9.43
CA SER A 122 -9.78 2.67 -10.60
C SER A 122 -11.31 2.62 -10.64
N CYS A 123 -11.96 3.77 -10.72
CA CYS A 123 -13.42 3.87 -10.77
C CYS A 123 -13.88 4.27 -12.17
N GLY A 124 -15.01 3.73 -12.63
CA GLY A 124 -15.61 4.12 -13.92
C GLY A 124 -14.69 3.89 -15.12
N VAL A 125 -13.99 2.75 -15.15
CA VAL A 125 -13.11 2.39 -16.26
C VAL A 125 -13.93 2.31 -17.57
N PRO A 126 -13.44 2.84 -18.71
CA PRO A 126 -14.23 2.99 -19.94
C PRO A 126 -14.86 1.69 -20.48
N ALA A 127 -14.24 0.53 -20.24
CA ALA A 127 -14.85 -0.76 -20.55
C ALA A 127 -16.00 -1.07 -19.57
N GLY A 128 -17.20 -0.65 -19.95
CA GLY A 128 -18.44 -1.03 -19.25
C GLY A 128 -18.68 -0.33 -17.91
N ASN A 129 -18.06 0.85 -17.68
CA ASN A 129 -18.14 1.58 -16.40
C ASN A 129 -17.75 0.72 -15.20
N LEU A 130 -16.70 -0.09 -15.37
CA LEU A 130 -16.28 -1.05 -14.38
C LEU A 130 -15.43 -0.38 -13.29
N ASN A 131 -15.60 -0.79 -12.03
CA ASN A 131 -14.68 -0.46 -10.95
C ASN A 131 -13.67 -1.59 -10.77
N VAL A 132 -12.41 -1.26 -10.53
CA VAL A 132 -11.33 -2.22 -10.41
C VAL A 132 -10.50 -1.91 -9.17
N GLU A 133 -10.35 -2.91 -8.31
CA GLU A 133 -9.38 -2.92 -7.24
C GLU A 133 -8.17 -3.75 -7.69
N TYR A 134 -6.96 -3.25 -7.44
CA TYR A 134 -5.77 -3.92 -7.95
C TYR A 134 -4.63 -3.97 -6.95
N TYR A 135 -3.83 -5.03 -7.09
CA TYR A 135 -2.73 -5.36 -6.20
C TYR A 135 -1.49 -5.76 -7.00
N VAL A 136 -0.31 -5.27 -6.58
CA VAL A 136 0.98 -5.84 -6.95
C VAL A 136 1.67 -6.30 -5.67
N VAL A 137 1.66 -7.60 -5.43
CA VAL A 137 2.19 -8.21 -4.21
C VAL A 137 3.67 -8.52 -4.38
N GLU A 138 4.52 -7.79 -3.66
CA GLU A 138 5.97 -8.01 -3.60
C GLU A 138 6.36 -9.12 -2.62
N ALA A 139 5.57 -9.27 -1.54
CA ALA A 139 5.74 -10.31 -0.54
C ALA A 139 4.41 -10.68 0.12
N ALA A 140 4.26 -11.96 0.47
CA ALA A 140 3.15 -12.46 1.27
C ALA A 140 3.66 -13.22 2.50
N PHE A 141 2.92 -13.14 3.61
CA PHE A 141 3.37 -13.58 4.93
C PHE A 141 2.37 -14.51 5.62
N GLY A 142 2.81 -15.20 6.68
CA GLY A 142 1.97 -16.11 7.45
C GLY A 142 1.72 -17.47 6.78
N GLY A 143 2.67 -17.93 5.93
CA GLY A 143 2.51 -19.16 5.14
C GLY A 143 1.41 -19.07 4.08
N TRP A 144 0.96 -17.85 3.77
CA TRP A 144 -0.10 -17.56 2.84
C TRP A 144 0.47 -17.08 1.50
N THR A 145 -0.13 -17.57 0.42
CA THR A 145 0.11 -17.04 -0.92
C THR A 145 -1.22 -16.47 -1.41
N PRO A 146 -1.36 -15.15 -1.52
CA PRO A 146 -2.49 -14.56 -2.18
C PRO A 146 -2.51 -14.96 -3.67
N PRO A 147 -3.68 -15.00 -4.29
CA PRO A 147 -4.96 -14.89 -3.63
C PRO A 147 -5.43 -16.22 -3.03
N THR A 148 -6.01 -16.19 -1.83
CA THR A 148 -6.90 -17.27 -1.38
C THR A 148 -8.33 -16.84 -1.60
N ASN A 149 -9.19 -17.79 -1.98
CA ASN A 149 -10.63 -17.55 -2.01
C ASN A 149 -11.08 -17.03 -0.64
N ALA A 150 -11.34 -15.73 -0.55
CA ALA A 150 -12.22 -15.22 0.48
C ALA A 150 -13.58 -15.82 0.13
N GLY A 151 -14.30 -16.43 1.08
CA GLY A 151 -15.53 -17.18 0.80
C GLY A 151 -16.62 -16.43 0.01
N GLU A 152 -16.43 -15.14 -0.24
CA GLU A 152 -17.31 -14.25 -1.00
C GLU A 152 -16.96 -14.14 -2.50
N TYR A 153 -15.73 -14.46 -2.93
CA TYR A 153 -15.35 -14.45 -4.36
C TYR A 153 -14.08 -15.27 -4.65
N THR A 154 -14.02 -15.83 -5.87
CA THR A 154 -12.89 -16.63 -6.37
C THR A 154 -11.97 -15.79 -7.25
N LEU A 155 -10.68 -15.86 -6.98
CA LEU A 155 -9.64 -15.32 -7.87
C LEU A 155 -9.08 -16.45 -8.74
N THR A 156 -9.10 -16.24 -10.05
CA THR A 156 -8.70 -17.23 -11.05
C THR A 156 -7.42 -16.78 -11.73
N LYS A 157 -6.50 -17.71 -11.98
CA LYS A 157 -5.30 -17.41 -12.77
C LYS A 157 -5.70 -16.97 -14.16
N VAL A 158 -5.17 -15.83 -14.59
CA VAL A 158 -5.31 -15.39 -15.96
C VAL A 158 -4.51 -16.32 -16.86
N ARG A 159 -5.10 -16.74 -17.99
CA ARG A 159 -4.43 -17.61 -18.98
C ARG A 159 -4.37 -16.92 -20.33
N LYS A 160 -3.21 -16.99 -20.99
CA LYS A 160 -2.97 -16.52 -22.37
C LYS A 160 -2.41 -17.70 -23.18
N ASN A 161 -2.99 -17.97 -24.35
CA ASN A 161 -2.61 -19.10 -25.20
C ASN A 161 -2.59 -20.44 -24.44
N ASN A 162 -3.63 -20.70 -23.65
CA ASN A 162 -3.78 -21.90 -22.81
C ASN A 162 -2.68 -22.11 -21.75
N LYS A 163 -1.91 -21.08 -21.38
CA LYS A 163 -0.92 -21.13 -20.29
C LYS A 163 -1.20 -20.08 -19.24
N ASP A 164 -0.86 -20.37 -17.99
CA ASP A 164 -0.91 -19.39 -16.91
C ASP A 164 -0.07 -18.17 -17.30
N LEU A 165 -0.66 -16.99 -17.21
CA LEU A 165 0.01 -15.74 -17.53
C LEU A 165 0.97 -15.36 -16.41
N VAL A 166 2.26 -15.33 -16.74
CA VAL A 166 3.32 -14.82 -15.87
C VAL A 166 3.97 -13.63 -16.57
N VAL A 167 3.91 -12.47 -15.94
CA VAL A 167 4.54 -11.24 -16.44
C VAL A 167 5.94 -11.13 -15.87
N LYS A 168 6.93 -11.00 -16.76
CA LYS A 168 8.35 -10.92 -16.39
C LYS A 168 8.79 -9.46 -16.34
N THR A 169 9.41 -9.08 -15.23
CA THR A 169 9.97 -7.73 -15.05
C THR A 169 11.42 -7.83 -14.58
N ASN A 170 12.14 -6.71 -14.60
CA ASN A 170 13.48 -6.65 -14.01
C ASN A 170 13.44 -6.87 -12.47
N ASN A 171 12.27 -6.71 -11.86
CA ASN A 171 12.05 -6.83 -10.42
C ASN A 171 11.52 -8.22 -10.02
N GLY A 172 11.27 -9.12 -10.96
CA GLY A 172 10.75 -10.45 -10.70
C GLY A 172 9.63 -10.86 -11.65
N ASP A 173 9.22 -12.11 -11.50
CA ASP A 173 8.13 -12.73 -12.25
C ASP A 173 6.85 -12.68 -11.42
N TYR A 174 5.72 -12.36 -12.05
CA TYR A 174 4.43 -12.19 -11.38
C TYR A 174 3.36 -13.07 -12.02
N GLN A 175 2.72 -13.91 -11.21
CA GLN A 175 1.53 -14.63 -11.61
C GLN A 175 0.32 -13.71 -11.51
N ILE A 176 -0.48 -13.68 -12.57
CA ILE A 176 -1.66 -12.81 -12.65
C ILE A 176 -2.93 -13.59 -12.27
N TYR A 177 -3.78 -12.96 -11.46
CA TYR A 177 -5.10 -13.44 -11.09
C TYR A 177 -6.17 -12.37 -11.30
N GLN A 178 -7.39 -12.79 -11.61
CA GLN A 178 -8.56 -11.92 -11.73
C GLN A 178 -9.79 -12.55 -11.09
N SER A 179 -10.67 -11.73 -10.54
CA SER A 179 -11.93 -12.20 -9.97
C SER A 179 -13.04 -12.21 -11.03
N GLY A 180 -14.12 -12.93 -10.73
CA GLY A 180 -15.43 -12.60 -11.30
C GLY A 180 -15.91 -11.21 -10.86
N GLN A 181 -17.13 -10.83 -11.25
CA GLN A 181 -17.74 -9.62 -10.73
C GLN A 181 -18.07 -9.79 -9.24
N ILE A 182 -17.52 -8.91 -8.41
CA ILE A 182 -17.77 -8.84 -6.97
C ILE A 182 -18.91 -7.84 -6.76
N ASN A 183 -19.93 -8.25 -5.99
CA ASN A 183 -21.12 -7.45 -5.73
C ASN A 183 -21.33 -7.29 -4.23
N ASN A 184 -21.92 -6.17 -3.82
CA ASN A 184 -22.31 -5.89 -2.43
C ASN A 184 -21.16 -5.91 -1.40
N GLN A 185 -19.93 -5.62 -1.85
CA GLN A 185 -18.75 -5.50 -0.99
C GLN A 185 -18.33 -4.03 -0.82
N PRO A 186 -17.73 -3.65 0.33
CA PRO A 186 -17.13 -2.32 0.50
C PRO A 186 -16.15 -2.02 -0.64
N SER A 187 -16.16 -0.78 -1.15
CA SER A 187 -15.28 -0.36 -2.23
C SER A 187 -14.97 1.12 -2.13
N TYR A 188 -13.84 1.56 -2.70
CA TYR A 188 -13.51 2.98 -2.78
C TYR A 188 -14.52 3.76 -3.63
N CYS A 189 -15.02 3.13 -4.71
CA CYS A 189 -15.92 3.76 -5.67
C CYS A 189 -17.37 3.89 -5.19
N GLN A 190 -17.65 3.58 -3.92
CA GLN A 190 -18.98 3.70 -3.33
C GLN A 190 -19.41 5.16 -3.16
N SER A 191 -20.72 5.42 -3.35
CA SER A 191 -21.34 6.72 -3.08
C SER A 191 -22.50 6.51 -2.12
N GLY A 192 -22.44 7.13 -0.94
CA GLY A 192 -23.40 6.88 0.14
C GLY A 192 -23.39 5.39 0.56
N ASN A 193 -24.58 4.79 0.65
CA ASN A 193 -24.74 3.38 1.03
C ASN A 193 -24.71 2.40 -0.15
N THR A 194 -24.57 2.89 -1.38
CA THR A 194 -24.55 2.04 -2.58
C THR A 194 -23.18 1.40 -2.74
N LYS A 195 -23.12 0.07 -2.66
CA LYS A 195 -21.92 -0.74 -2.91
C LYS A 195 -21.86 -1.17 -4.38
N PRO A 196 -21.15 -0.45 -5.26
CA PRO A 196 -21.11 -0.79 -6.67
C PRO A 196 -20.39 -2.12 -6.89
N ALA A 197 -20.68 -2.75 -8.02
CA ALA A 197 -19.92 -3.92 -8.46
C ALA A 197 -18.50 -3.53 -8.88
N PHE A 198 -17.55 -4.44 -8.66
CA PHE A 198 -16.16 -4.27 -9.07
C PHE A 198 -15.50 -5.61 -9.41
N LYS A 199 -14.29 -5.57 -9.95
CA LYS A 199 -13.40 -6.73 -10.07
C LYS A 199 -12.09 -6.48 -9.34
N GLN A 200 -11.43 -7.56 -8.95
CA GLN A 200 -10.07 -7.54 -8.44
C GLN A 200 -9.09 -8.08 -9.48
N VAL A 201 -7.93 -7.42 -9.60
CA VAL A 201 -6.79 -7.87 -10.40
C VAL A 201 -5.54 -7.92 -9.52
N TRP A 202 -4.90 -9.08 -9.46
CA TRP A 202 -3.73 -9.31 -8.62
C TRP A 202 -2.54 -9.73 -9.47
N ALA A 203 -1.42 -9.02 -9.32
CA ALA A 203 -0.10 -9.47 -9.78
C ALA A 203 0.70 -9.94 -8.55
N VAL A 204 0.93 -11.24 -8.43
CA VAL A 204 1.60 -11.82 -7.26
C VAL A 204 2.98 -12.31 -7.64
N ARG A 205 4.02 -11.76 -7.00
CA ARG A 205 5.41 -12.16 -7.27
C ARG A 205 5.58 -13.64 -6.95
N THR A 206 6.13 -14.40 -7.89
CA THR A 206 6.28 -15.87 -7.76
C THR A 206 7.34 -16.26 -6.72
N SER A 207 8.23 -15.32 -6.40
CA SER A 207 9.21 -15.44 -5.32
C SER A 207 9.12 -14.21 -4.42
N ASN A 208 8.82 -14.42 -3.14
CA ASN A 208 8.74 -13.34 -2.16
C ASN A 208 10.06 -12.56 -2.13
N LYS A 209 9.96 -11.22 -2.23
CA LYS A 209 11.12 -10.34 -2.08
C LYS A 209 11.65 -10.33 -0.65
N TYR A 210 10.73 -10.39 0.30
CA TYR A 210 11.01 -10.43 1.72
C TYR A 210 10.55 -11.78 2.27
N VAL A 211 11.52 -12.60 2.70
CA VAL A 211 11.27 -13.97 3.17
C VAL A 211 11.14 -14.07 4.69
N ARG A 212 11.31 -12.96 5.42
CA ARG A 212 11.22 -12.92 6.88
C ARG A 212 10.05 -12.08 7.33
N ALA A 213 9.41 -12.53 8.40
CA ALA A 213 8.29 -11.85 9.03
C ALA A 213 8.72 -10.54 9.74
N SER A 214 10.02 -10.32 9.97
CA SER A 214 10.55 -9.07 10.49
C SER A 214 11.87 -8.72 9.81
N GLN A 215 12.04 -7.47 9.39
CA GLN A 215 13.26 -6.92 8.83
C GLN A 215 13.42 -5.43 9.22
N THR A 216 14.60 -5.09 9.72
CA THR A 216 15.05 -3.71 9.94
C THR A 216 15.95 -3.30 8.77
N ASN A 217 15.66 -2.15 8.18
CA ASN A 217 16.26 -1.55 7.00
C ASN A 217 16.45 -2.54 5.82
N PRO A 218 15.39 -3.20 5.35
CA PRO A 218 15.46 -4.10 4.19
C PRO A 218 15.83 -3.37 2.89
N GLY A 219 15.74 -2.04 2.86
CA GLY A 219 16.29 -1.20 1.82
C GLY A 219 15.30 -0.88 0.71
N ARG A 220 15.85 -0.45 -0.44
CA ARG A 220 15.08 0.11 -1.53
C ARG A 220 14.52 -0.96 -2.45
N GLY A 221 13.29 -0.77 -2.90
CA GLY A 221 12.68 -1.57 -3.95
C GLY A 221 12.00 -0.72 -5.01
N THR A 222 11.72 -1.35 -6.15
CA THR A 222 10.89 -0.78 -7.21
C THR A 222 9.80 -1.77 -7.60
N ILE A 223 8.65 -1.23 -7.99
CA ILE A 223 7.53 -2.00 -8.53
C ILE A 223 7.29 -1.45 -9.94
N ASP A 224 7.46 -2.32 -10.93
CA ASP A 224 7.24 -1.97 -12.33
C ASP A 224 5.75 -2.12 -12.62
N PHE A 225 5.06 -0.99 -12.78
CA PHE A 225 3.61 -0.98 -12.92
C PHE A 225 3.17 -1.53 -14.29
N LYS A 226 4.11 -1.77 -15.22
CA LYS A 226 3.84 -2.51 -16.45
C LYS A 226 3.22 -3.88 -16.18
N VAL A 227 3.52 -4.47 -15.01
CA VAL A 227 2.96 -5.76 -14.58
C VAL A 227 1.44 -5.75 -14.56
N LEU A 228 0.84 -4.63 -14.18
CA LEU A 228 -0.61 -4.44 -14.21
C LEU A 228 -1.06 -3.90 -15.57
N LYS A 229 -0.27 -3.04 -16.21
CA LYS A 229 -0.62 -2.45 -17.51
C LYS A 229 -0.86 -3.51 -18.59
N GLU A 230 0.02 -4.52 -18.70
CA GLU A 230 -0.15 -5.59 -19.69
C GLU A 230 -1.46 -6.36 -19.52
N VAL A 231 -1.93 -6.51 -18.29
CA VAL A 231 -3.17 -7.21 -17.97
C VAL A 231 -4.37 -6.28 -18.14
N MET A 232 -4.30 -5.09 -17.56
CA MET A 232 -5.40 -4.15 -17.58
C MET A 232 -5.68 -3.62 -18.98
N ASP A 233 -4.66 -3.42 -19.83
CA ASP A 233 -4.86 -3.04 -21.23
C ASP A 233 -5.52 -4.18 -22.03
N ASP A 234 -5.01 -5.42 -21.90
CA ASP A 234 -5.54 -6.60 -22.61
C ASP A 234 -7.01 -6.90 -22.25
N TYR A 235 -7.45 -6.55 -21.04
CA TYR A 235 -8.83 -6.75 -20.58
C TYR A 235 -9.69 -5.47 -20.58
N GLY A 236 -9.17 -4.34 -21.06
CA GLY A 236 -9.88 -3.05 -21.05
C GLY A 236 -10.13 -2.47 -19.66
N TYR A 237 -9.46 -2.99 -18.63
CA TYR A 237 -9.54 -2.55 -17.24
C TYR A 237 -8.66 -1.33 -16.93
N PHE A 238 -7.87 -0.86 -17.90
CA PHE A 238 -7.01 0.28 -17.69
C PHE A 238 -7.75 1.60 -17.93
N ASN A 239 -7.99 2.33 -16.84
CA ASN A 239 -8.16 3.78 -16.91
C ASN A 239 -6.78 4.40 -16.70
N ALA A 240 -6.41 5.41 -17.49
CA ALA A 240 -5.13 6.11 -17.32
C ALA A 240 -5.01 6.77 -15.94
N ASN A 241 -6.13 6.97 -15.24
CA ASN A 241 -6.19 7.58 -13.92
C ASN A 241 -6.67 6.58 -12.86
N SER A 242 -5.83 6.37 -11.86
CA SER A 242 -6.18 5.69 -10.61
C SER A 242 -6.85 6.68 -9.67
N ALA A 243 -7.92 6.23 -9.01
CA ALA A 243 -8.57 7.00 -7.96
C ALA A 243 -7.62 7.23 -6.77
N TYR A 244 -6.85 6.19 -6.42
CA TYR A 244 -5.62 6.32 -5.65
C TYR A 244 -4.67 5.16 -5.93
N LEU A 245 -3.42 5.35 -5.54
CA LEU A 245 -2.37 4.34 -5.62
C LEU A 245 -1.43 4.51 -4.44
N VAL A 246 -1.25 3.46 -3.64
CA VAL A 246 -0.38 3.43 -2.47
C VAL A 246 0.56 2.24 -2.49
N ILE A 247 1.66 2.35 -1.75
CA ILE A 247 2.49 1.22 -1.33
C ILE A 247 2.31 1.06 0.17
N GLY A 248 2.10 -0.17 0.59
CA GLY A 248 1.88 -0.46 1.99
C GLY A 248 1.62 -1.94 2.21
N ALA A 249 0.71 -2.21 3.12
CA ALA A 249 0.51 -3.53 3.65
C ALA A 249 -0.94 -3.84 3.91
N GLU A 250 -1.22 -5.13 3.87
CA GLU A 250 -2.51 -5.71 4.18
C GLU A 250 -2.32 -6.79 5.25
N GLY A 251 -3.22 -6.83 6.23
CA GLY A 251 -3.22 -7.76 7.33
C GLY A 251 -4.58 -8.43 7.47
N PHE A 252 -4.60 -9.75 7.64
CA PHE A 252 -5.82 -10.54 7.76
C PHE A 252 -5.84 -11.35 9.05
N LYS A 253 -7.03 -11.47 9.64
CA LYS A 253 -7.32 -12.25 10.87
C LYS A 253 -6.49 -11.74 12.04
N LYS A 254 -6.02 -12.62 12.93
CA LYS A 254 -5.10 -12.29 14.05
C LYS A 254 -3.70 -11.90 13.59
N SER A 255 -3.58 -10.88 12.74
CA SER A 255 -2.30 -10.33 12.33
C SER A 255 -1.96 -9.09 13.14
N LYS A 256 -0.70 -8.99 13.55
CA LYS A 256 -0.12 -7.82 14.19
C LYS A 256 1.13 -7.44 13.41
N GLY A 257 1.34 -6.15 13.21
CA GLY A 257 2.56 -5.71 12.58
C GLY A 257 2.78 -4.22 12.56
N HIS A 258 3.87 -3.86 11.91
CA HIS A 258 4.36 -2.51 11.74
C HIS A 258 4.98 -2.40 10.35
N ILE A 259 4.77 -1.28 9.69
CA ILE A 259 5.48 -0.92 8.48
C ILE A 259 5.92 0.54 8.56
N ARG A 260 7.14 0.82 8.15
CA ARG A 260 7.62 2.18 7.92
C ARG A 260 8.32 2.25 6.58
N LEU A 261 7.84 3.10 5.70
CA LEU A 261 8.32 3.18 4.34
C LEU A 261 8.31 4.63 3.83
N ARG A 262 9.21 4.94 2.89
CA ARG A 262 9.15 6.13 2.03
C ARG A 262 8.66 5.75 0.65
N VAL A 263 7.74 6.50 0.04
CA VAL A 263 7.29 6.25 -1.35
C VAL A 263 7.77 7.27 -2.37
N GLY A 264 7.91 6.82 -3.63
CA GLY A 264 8.20 7.65 -4.80
C GLY A 264 7.60 7.05 -6.08
N LYS A 265 7.50 7.86 -7.15
CA LYS A 265 7.06 7.43 -8.48
C LYS A 265 7.80 8.17 -9.58
N THR A 266 7.87 7.58 -10.78
CA THR A 266 8.30 8.22 -12.05
C THR A 266 7.23 8.03 -13.10
#